data_AF-A0A534G3H6-F1
#
_entry.id   AF-A0A534G3H6-F1
#
_cell.length_a   1.000
_cell.length_b   1.000
_cell.length_c   1.000
_cell.angle_alpha   90.00
_cell.angle_beta   90.00
_cell.angle_gamma   90.00
#
_symmetry.space_group_name_H-M   'P 1'
#
loop_
_entity.id
_entity.type
_entity.pdbx_description
1 polymer ?
#
loop_
_entity_poly.entity_id
_entity_poly.type
_entity_poly.pdbx_seq_one_letter_code
_entity_poly.pdbx_strand_id
1 'polypeptide(L)' 'MSVTVREAVFGLLRDVGLTTIFGNPGSTELPMFRDFPADFRYVLGLQESVVVAMADGF' A
#
# COMPACT_ATOMS: atom_id res chain seq x y z
N MET A 1 1.91 24.18 -1.88
CA MET A 1 1.30 23.04 -2.60
C MET A 1 0.33 22.34 -1.65
N SER A 2 -0.85 21.94 -2.13
CA SER A 2 -1.78 21.12 -1.35
C SER A 2 -1.30 19.66 -1.34
N VAL A 3 -1.35 19.01 -0.19
CA VAL A 3 -1.06 17.57 -0.07
C VAL A 3 -2.16 16.76 -0.75
N THR A 4 -1.79 15.81 -1.59
CA THR A 4 -2.72 14.84 -2.19
C THR A 4 -3.11 13.76 -1.19
N VAL A 5 -4.25 13.09 -1.38
CA VAL A 5 -4.64 11.95 -0.54
C VAL A 5 -3.57 10.86 -0.54
N ARG A 6 -2.93 10.60 -1.70
CA ARG A 6 -1.84 9.63 -1.82
C ARG A 6 -0.66 9.98 -0.91
N GLU A 7 -0.21 11.23 -0.92
CA GLU A 7 0.89 11.70 -0.08
C GLU A 7 0.53 11.63 1.40
N ALA A 8 -0.70 12.03 1.77
CA ALA A 8 -1.17 11.95 3.15
C ALA A 8 -1.20 10.50 3.66
N VAL A 9 -1.67 9.55 2.86
CA VAL A 9 -1.72 8.12 3.22
C VAL A 9 -0.32 7.54 3.40
N PHE A 10 0.59 7.74 2.44
CA PHE A 10 1.97 7.25 2.60
C PHE A 10 2.72 7.95 3.74
N GLY A 11 2.41 9.22 4.02
CA GLY A 11 2.93 9.93 5.21
C GLY A 11 2.47 9.26 6.50
N LEU A 12 1.16 9.04 6.66
CA LEU A 12 0.59 8.37 7.82
C LEU A 12 1.20 6.97 8.02
N LEU A 13 1.29 6.17 6.96
CA LEU A 13 1.85 4.81 7.04
C LEU A 13 3.31 4.82 7.51
N ARG A 14 4.12 5.80 7.06
CA ARG A 14 5.49 5.99 7.56
C ARG A 14 5.52 6.33 9.05
N ASP A 15 4.66 7.24 9.48
CA ASP A 15 4.62 7.71 10.88
C ASP A 15 4.31 6.57 11.86
N VAL A 16 3.56 5.56 11.42
CA VAL A 16 3.25 4.35 12.22
C VAL A 16 4.15 3.16 11.89
N GLY A 17 5.20 3.34 11.07
CA GLY A 17 6.17 2.28 10.74
C GLY A 17 5.66 1.20 9.78
N LEU A 18 4.54 1.42 9.09
CA LEU A 18 3.97 0.49 8.14
C LEU A 18 4.58 0.70 6.75
N THR A 19 5.58 -0.10 6.40
CA THR A 19 6.30 -0.02 5.11
C THR A 19 6.03 -1.18 4.17
N THR A 20 5.20 -2.15 4.56
CA THR A 20 4.80 -3.28 3.71
C THR A 20 3.31 -3.22 3.41
N ILE A 21 2.94 -3.34 2.14
CA ILE A 21 1.55 -3.42 1.67
C ILE A 21 1.34 -4.79 1.02
N PHE A 22 0.37 -5.55 1.52
CA PHE A 22 -0.11 -6.78 0.89
C PHE A 22 -1.35 -6.44 0.07
N GLY A 23 -1.44 -6.90 -1.18
CA GLY A 23 -2.60 -6.55 -2.01
C GLY A 23 -2.75 -7.38 -3.27
N ASN A 24 -3.99 -7.39 -3.78
CA ASN A 24 -4.37 -7.86 -5.12
C ASN A 24 -4.83 -6.63 -5.90
N PRO A 25 -3.97 -5.97 -6.70
CA PRO A 25 -4.27 -4.65 -7.23
C PRO A 25 -5.33 -4.72 -8.33
N GLY A 26 -6.35 -3.87 -8.24
CA GLY A 26 -7.32 -3.62 -9.30
C GLY A 26 -7.00 -2.35 -10.11
N SER A 27 -7.80 -2.10 -11.14
CA SER A 27 -7.66 -0.90 -11.98
C SER A 27 -7.91 0.42 -11.21
N THR A 28 -8.70 0.34 -10.13
CA THR A 28 -9.06 1.49 -9.29
C THR A 28 -7.90 1.99 -8.45
N GLU A 29 -6.95 1.12 -8.07
CA GLU A 29 -5.81 1.49 -7.23
C GLU A 29 -4.57 1.93 -8.03
N LEU A 30 -4.63 1.92 -9.37
CA LEU A 30 -3.50 2.33 -10.23
C LEU A 30 -2.90 3.71 -9.88
N PRO A 31 -3.69 4.76 -9.54
CA PRO A 31 -3.13 6.05 -9.12
C PRO A 31 -2.30 5.98 -7.83
N MET A 32 -2.58 5.03 -6.94
CA MET A 32 -1.80 4.81 -5.72
C MET A 32 -0.44 4.17 -6.06
N PHE A 33 -0.42 3.20 -6.97
CA PHE A 33 0.77 2.41 -7.32
C PHE A 33 1.70 3.07 -8.35
N ARG A 34 1.24 4.06 -9.10
CA ARG A 34 2.13 4.84 -9.97
C ARG A 34 3.24 5.47 -9.12
N ASP A 35 4.48 5.38 -9.60
CA ASP A 35 5.68 5.89 -8.93
C ASP A 35 5.74 5.44 -7.45
N PHE A 36 5.53 4.13 -7.23
CA PHE A 36 5.45 3.55 -5.89
C PHE A 36 6.71 3.88 -5.07
N PRO A 37 6.58 4.32 -3.80
CA PRO A 37 7.72 4.79 -3.03
C PRO A 37 8.74 3.67 -2.79
N ALA A 38 10.04 3.97 -2.96
CA ALA A 38 11.12 2.99 -2.81
C ALA A 38 11.31 2.49 -1.36
N ASP A 39 10.80 3.25 -0.39
CA ASP A 39 10.80 2.89 1.03
C ASP A 39 9.61 1.99 1.44
N PHE A 40 8.72 1.68 0.49
CA PHE A 40 7.63 0.72 0.67
C PHE A 40 7.86 -0.55 -0.13
N ARG A 41 7.42 -1.68 0.42
CA ARG A 41 7.39 -2.98 -0.26
C ARG A 41 5.95 -3.37 -0.55
N TYR A 42 5.65 -3.68 -1.82
CA TYR A 42 4.36 -4.26 -2.20
C TYR A 42 4.51 -5.78 -2.37
N VAL A 43 3.66 -6.54 -1.68
CA VAL A 43 3.59 -8.00 -1.79
C VAL A 43 2.27 -8.36 -2.46
N LEU A 44 2.39 -8.88 -3.68
CA LEU A 44 1.24 -9.31 -4.47
C LEU A 44 0.68 -10.63 -3.92
N GLY A 45 -0.63 -10.68 -3.68
CA GLY A 45 -1.39 -11.93 -3.55
C GLY A 45 -2.50 -11.97 -4.58
N LEU A 46 -2.92 -13.18 -4.96
CA LEU A 46 -3.86 -13.38 -6.09
C LEU A 46 -5.35 -13.30 -5.69
N GLN A 47 -5.64 -13.11 -4.39
CA GLN A 47 -7.00 -13.05 -3.88
C GLN A 47 -7.05 -12.23 -2.56
N GLU A 48 -8.15 -11.52 -2.35
CA GLU A 48 -8.30 -10.49 -1.31
C GLU A 48 -8.19 -11.05 0.11
N SER A 49 -8.85 -12.18 0.38
CA SER A 49 -8.76 -12.84 1.70
C SER A 49 -7.35 -13.38 2.00
N VAL A 50 -6.58 -13.77 0.97
CA VAL A 50 -5.20 -14.20 1.14
C VAL A 50 -4.32 -13.03 1.58
N VAL A 51 -4.42 -11.88 0.92
CA VAL A 51 -3.59 -10.71 1.28
C VAL A 51 -3.95 -10.11 2.64
N VAL A 52 -5.22 -10.24 3.06
CA VAL A 52 -5.65 -9.91 4.43
C VAL A 52 -4.98 -10.85 5.45
N ALA A 53 -5.02 -12.16 5.22
CA ALA A 53 -4.37 -13.13 6.10
C ALA A 53 -2.84 -12.96 6.14
N MET A 54 -2.21 -12.62 5.02
CA MET A 54 -0.77 -12.30 4.96
C MET A 54 -0.42 -11.06 5.80
N ALA A 55 -1.28 -10.03 5.78
CA ALA A 55 -1.08 -8.82 6.58
C ALA A 55 -1.30 -9.05 8.07
N ASP A 56 -2.28 -9.86 8.45
CA ASP A 56 -2.57 -10.21 9.85
C ASP A 56 -1.42 -11.01 10.50
N GLY A 57 -0.74 -11.86 9.72
CA GLY A 57 0.37 -12.68 10.19
C GLY A 57 1.76 -12.03 10.15
N PHE A 58 1.90 -10.78 9.67
CA PHE A 58 3.18 -10.09 9.48
C PHE A 58 3.53 -9.21 10.68
#